data_AF-A0A318JKA2-F1
#
_entry.id   AF-A0A318JKA2-F1
#
_cell.length_a   1.000
_cell.length_b   1.000
_cell.length_c   1.000
_cell.angle_alpha   90.00
_cell.angle_beta   90.00
_cell.angle_gamma   90.00
#
_symmetry.space_group_name_H-M   'P 1'
#
loop_
_entity.id
_entity.type
_entity.pdbx_description
1 polymer ?
#
loop_
_entity_poly.entity_id
_entity_poly.type
_entity_poly.pdbx_seq_one_letter_code
_entity_poly.pdbx_strand_id
1 'polypeptide(L)'
;MTPEKMKQLVGEAIGQFYANLRQKKETAQGVGREKIKQSSHYSGTAPGQFKRDLLPDPQSFFEAQGMKLRGQGEWRMTKCVFHDDSHASLSVNVHTGAYRCHACQAAGGDVLAFHRQQTGASFIDAAKALGAWEVQHG
;
A
#
# COMPACT_ATOMS: atom_id res chain seq x y z
N MET A 1 20.04 14.01 -23.00
CA MET A 1 18.67 14.15 -22.44
C MET A 1 18.76 15.04 -21.21
N THR A 2 17.91 16.07 -21.08
CA THR A 2 18.01 17.03 -19.98
C THR A 2 17.35 16.49 -18.71
N PRO A 3 17.77 16.94 -17.50
CA PRO A 3 17.12 16.55 -16.24
C PRO A 3 15.61 16.81 -16.23
N GLU A 4 15.17 17.90 -16.87
CA GLU A 4 13.76 18.24 -16.99
C GLU A 4 12.99 17.27 -17.90
N LYS A 5 13.59 16.85 -19.03
CA LYS A 5 13.00 15.80 -19.88
C LYS A 5 12.95 14.44 -19.16
N MET A 6 13.90 14.15 -18.28
CA MET A 6 13.91 12.90 -17.49
C MET A 6 12.81 12.91 -16.42
N LYS A 7 12.64 14.00 -15.67
CA LYS A 7 11.55 14.16 -14.70
C LYS A 7 10.18 14.05 -15.36
N GLN A 8 10.03 14.65 -16.54
CA GLN A 8 8.78 14.58 -17.30
C GLN A 8 8.46 13.15 -17.75
N LEU A 9 9.44 12.44 -18.33
CA LEU A 9 9.25 11.04 -18.76
C LEU A 9 8.92 10.10 -17.59
N VAL A 10 9.58 10.30 -16.43
CA VAL A 10 9.29 9.51 -15.22
C VAL A 10 7.89 9.84 -14.70
N GLY A 11 7.50 11.12 -14.68
CA GLY A 11 6.15 11.54 -14.29
C GLY A 11 5.06 10.96 -15.20
N GLU A 12 5.29 10.96 -16.52
CA GLU A 12 4.38 10.38 -17.51
C GLU A 12 4.26 8.85 -17.36
N ALA A 13 5.38 8.15 -17.16
CA ALA A 13 5.39 6.70 -16.95
C ALA A 13 4.65 6.29 -15.66
N ILE A 14 4.87 7.04 -14.57
CA ILE A 14 4.17 6.83 -13.30
C ILE A 14 2.67 7.13 -13.45
N GLY A 15 2.32 8.20 -14.15
CA GLY A 15 0.92 8.56 -14.45
C GLY A 15 0.20 7.47 -15.25
N GLN A 16 0.84 6.95 -16.29
CA GLN A 16 0.30 5.85 -17.12
C GLN A 16 0.12 4.56 -16.31
N PHE A 17 1.07 4.25 -15.42
CA PHE A 17 0.96 3.09 -14.54
C PHE A 17 -0.30 3.16 -13.66
N TYR A 18 -0.54 4.31 -13.01
CA TYR A 18 -1.73 4.48 -12.16
C TYR A 18 -3.04 4.53 -12.95
N ALA A 19 -3.05 5.10 -14.17
CA ALA A 19 -4.23 5.09 -15.04
C ALA A 19 -4.61 3.66 -15.47
N ASN A 20 -3.63 2.82 -15.81
CA ASN A 20 -3.85 1.42 -16.19
C ASN A 20 -4.36 0.59 -15.00
N LEU A 21 -3.90 0.88 -13.77
CA LEU A 21 -4.43 0.25 -12.56
C LEU A 21 -5.89 0.61 -12.29
N ARG A 22 -6.32 1.84 -12.62
CA ARG A 22 -7.70 2.31 -12.48
C ARG A 22 -8.64 1.57 -13.45
N GLN A 23 -8.27 1.46 -14.72
CA GLN A 23 -9.08 0.75 -15.73
C GLN A 23 -9.27 -0.73 -15.38
N LYS A 24 -8.23 -1.41 -14.86
CA LYS A 24 -8.34 -2.81 -14.40
C LYS A 24 -9.35 -2.99 -13.26
N LYS A 25 -9.51 -2.00 -12.38
CA LYS A 25 -10.53 -2.02 -11.31
C LYS A 25 -11.94 -1.84 -11.86
N GLU A 26 -12.12 -1.00 -12.87
CA GLU A 26 -13.43 -0.74 -13.49
C GLU A 26 -13.94 -1.96 -14.27
N THR A 27 -13.06 -2.70 -14.96
CA THR A 27 -13.43 -3.95 -15.64
C THR A 27 -13.72 -5.11 -14.69
N ALA A 28 -13.24 -5.06 -13.44
CA ALA A 28 -13.42 -6.12 -12.45
C ALA A 28 -14.77 -6.06 -11.71
N GLN A 29 -15.58 -4.99 -11.90
CA GLN A 29 -16.85 -4.78 -11.17
C GLN A 29 -18.08 -5.47 -11.80
N GLY A 30 -17.89 -6.39 -12.75
CA GLY A 30 -18.98 -7.00 -13.54
C GLY A 30 -19.33 -8.47 -13.25
N VAL A 31 -18.80 -9.13 -12.20
CA VAL A 31 -19.10 -10.55 -11.95
C VAL A 31 -19.91 -10.73 -10.66
N GLY A 32 -21.11 -11.28 -10.85
CA GLY A 32 -22.10 -11.55 -9.82
C GLY A 32 -21.60 -12.43 -8.67
N ARG A 33 -22.23 -12.21 -7.52
CA ARG A 33 -21.95 -12.87 -6.25
C ARG A 33 -22.52 -14.29 -6.25
N GLU A 34 -21.83 -15.23 -6.89
CA GLU A 34 -22.12 -16.65 -6.76
C GLU A 34 -21.30 -17.25 -5.61
N LYS A 35 -21.95 -18.06 -4.78
CA LYS A 35 -21.40 -18.63 -3.54
C LYS A 35 -20.28 -19.62 -3.86
N ILE A 36 -19.04 -19.15 -3.88
CA ILE A 36 -17.87 -20.03 -3.98
C ILE A 36 -17.56 -20.57 -2.58
N LYS A 37 -17.83 -21.87 -2.40
CA LYS A 37 -17.31 -22.67 -1.28
C LYS A 37 -15.78 -22.63 -1.35
N GLN A 38 -15.16 -22.37 -0.21
CA GLN A 38 -13.71 -22.35 -0.03
C GLN A 38 -13.05 -23.59 -0.65
N SER A 39 -12.31 -23.39 -1.74
CA SER A 39 -11.23 -24.29 -2.15
C SER A 39 -10.06 -23.48 -2.68
N SER A 40 -9.04 -23.46 -1.84
CA SER A 40 -7.63 -23.17 -2.11
C SER A 40 -7.18 -23.61 -3.52
N HIS A 41 -7.11 -22.67 -4.46
CA HIS A 41 -6.22 -22.75 -5.62
C HIS A 41 -5.47 -21.42 -5.75
N TYR A 42 -4.54 -21.15 -4.83
CA TYR A 42 -3.44 -20.22 -5.08
C TYR A 42 -2.46 -20.93 -6.01
N SER A 43 -2.31 -20.42 -7.22
CA SER A 43 -1.34 -20.92 -8.20
C SER A 43 0.09 -20.66 -7.72
N GLY A 44 0.77 -21.71 -7.25
CA GLY A 44 2.17 -21.98 -7.59
C GLY A 44 3.29 -21.16 -6.93
N THR A 45 3.12 -20.58 -5.75
CA THR A 45 4.27 -20.07 -4.97
C THR A 45 4.65 -21.06 -3.88
N ALA A 46 5.95 -21.39 -3.77
CA ALA A 46 6.52 -22.22 -2.72
C ALA A 46 5.96 -21.86 -1.33
N PRO A 47 5.78 -22.85 -0.42
CA PRO A 47 5.28 -22.57 0.91
C PRO A 47 6.17 -21.52 1.58
N GLY A 48 5.53 -20.48 2.08
CA GLY A 48 6.20 -19.40 2.79
C GLY A 48 5.34 -18.90 3.92
N GLN A 49 5.97 -18.20 4.86
CA GLN A 49 5.33 -17.72 6.07
C GLN A 49 5.46 -16.20 6.15
N PHE A 50 4.36 -15.54 6.46
CA PHE A 50 4.40 -14.13 6.83
C PHE A 50 5.09 -13.95 8.18
N LYS A 51 6.10 -13.08 8.23
CA LYS A 51 6.82 -12.70 9.44
C LYS A 51 6.55 -11.24 9.74
N ARG A 52 5.71 -10.98 10.75
CA ARG A 52 5.33 -9.61 11.12
C ARG A 52 6.54 -8.76 11.53
N ASP A 53 7.51 -9.36 12.19
CA ASP A 53 8.71 -8.66 12.68
C ASP A 53 9.66 -8.25 11.55
N LEU A 54 9.43 -8.74 10.32
CA LEU A 54 10.14 -8.32 9.11
C LEU A 54 9.44 -7.18 8.37
N LEU A 55 8.30 -6.68 8.86
CA LEU A 55 7.71 -5.46 8.32
C LEU A 55 8.70 -4.29 8.47
N PRO A 56 8.73 -3.36 7.51
CA PRO A 56 9.60 -2.20 7.61
C PRO A 56 9.23 -1.35 8.82
N ASP A 57 10.22 -0.65 9.36
CA ASP A 57 10.01 0.39 10.36
C ASP A 57 8.92 1.37 9.88
N PRO A 58 7.87 1.64 10.68
CA PRO A 58 6.73 2.41 10.18
C PRO A 58 7.06 3.84 9.78
N GLN A 59 7.94 4.53 10.51
CA GLN A 59 8.31 5.90 10.14
C GLN A 59 9.00 5.90 8.77
N SER A 60 10.02 5.06 8.63
CA SER A 60 10.81 4.92 7.41
C SER A 60 9.92 4.51 6.23
N PHE A 61 8.96 3.61 6.45
CA PHE A 61 7.97 3.21 5.46
C PHE A 61 7.16 4.40 4.93
N PHE A 62 6.56 5.22 5.80
CA PHE A 62 5.75 6.36 5.34
C PHE A 62 6.60 7.44 4.66
N GLU A 63 7.79 7.74 5.17
CA GLU A 63 8.70 8.71 4.57
C GLU A 63 9.19 8.26 3.19
N ALA A 64 9.48 6.96 3.00
CA ALA A 64 9.86 6.39 1.71
C ALA A 64 8.76 6.52 0.64
N GLN A 65 7.50 6.67 1.05
CA GLN A 65 6.38 6.97 0.14
C GLN A 65 6.23 8.46 -0.19
N GLY A 66 7.18 9.30 0.24
CA GLY A 66 7.16 10.74 0.03
C GLY A 66 6.22 11.50 0.98
N MET A 67 5.76 10.84 2.05
CA MET A 67 4.87 11.48 3.03
C MET A 67 5.67 12.39 3.95
N LYS A 68 5.19 13.62 4.15
CA LYS A 68 5.81 14.59 5.06
C LYS A 68 5.10 14.52 6.42
N LEU A 69 5.73 13.83 7.36
CA LEU A 69 5.19 13.64 8.71
C LEU A 69 5.35 14.91 9.57
N ARG A 70 4.25 15.40 10.16
CA ARG A 70 4.21 16.60 10.99
C ARG A 70 3.73 16.31 12.40
N GLY A 71 4.17 17.12 13.36
CA GLY A 71 3.85 16.99 14.78
C GLY A 71 5.02 16.43 15.59
N GLN A 72 4.80 16.18 16.88
CA GLN A 72 5.72 15.50 17.80
C GLN A 72 4.97 14.35 18.49
N GLY A 73 5.65 13.24 18.82
CA GLY A 73 5.04 12.06 19.43
C GLY A 73 4.79 10.89 18.47
N GLU A 74 4.03 9.88 18.92
CA GLU A 74 3.82 8.64 18.17
C GLU A 74 2.91 8.85 16.95
N TRP A 75 1.89 9.70 17.08
CA TRP A 75 0.96 10.01 16.00
C TRP A 75 1.41 11.27 15.26
N ARG A 76 1.62 11.15 13.95
CA ARG A 76 2.02 12.25 13.06
C ARG A 76 0.95 12.49 12.01
N MET A 77 0.82 13.74 11.59
CA MET A 77 -0.12 14.15 10.55
C MET A 77 0.58 14.26 9.19
N THR A 78 -0.09 13.83 8.13
CA THR A 78 0.37 13.97 6.75
C THR A 78 -0.84 14.09 5.81
N LYS A 79 -0.59 14.47 4.55
CA LYS A 79 -1.60 14.40 3.50
C LYS A 79 -1.98 12.95 3.25
N CYS A 80 -3.27 12.70 3.08
CA CYS A 80 -3.79 11.39 2.78
C CYS A 80 -3.47 11.00 1.33
N VAL A 81 -3.04 9.76 1.13
CA VAL A 81 -2.77 9.19 -0.21
C VAL A 81 -3.99 8.44 -0.77
N PHE A 82 -5.05 8.29 0.03
CA PHE A 82 -6.25 7.52 -0.35
C PHE A 82 -7.37 8.38 -0.97
N HIS A 83 -7.22 9.71 -0.94
CA HIS A 83 -8.08 10.66 -1.65
C HIS A 83 -7.25 11.89 -2.01
N ASP A 84 -7.79 12.77 -2.86
CA ASP A 84 -7.15 14.05 -3.17
C ASP A 84 -7.23 14.97 -1.95
N ASP A 85 -6.10 15.11 -1.24
CA ASP A 85 -6.05 15.80 0.05
C ASP A 85 -5.31 17.14 -0.04
N SER A 86 -6.08 18.21 0.15
CA SER A 86 -5.54 19.57 0.18
C SER A 86 -4.87 19.91 1.52
N HIS A 87 -5.31 19.29 2.62
CA HIS A 87 -4.81 19.52 3.97
C HIS A 87 -4.20 18.24 4.55
N ALA A 88 -3.60 18.27 5.74
CA ALA A 88 -3.12 17.03 6.35
C ALA A 88 -4.28 16.37 7.11
N SER A 89 -4.93 15.36 6.53
CA SER A 89 -6.08 14.67 7.15
C SER A 89 -5.78 13.26 7.66
N LEU A 90 -4.57 12.74 7.40
CA LEU A 90 -4.16 11.39 7.74
C LEU A 90 -3.24 11.39 8.96
N SER A 91 -3.69 10.75 10.05
CA SER A 91 -2.84 10.40 11.18
C SER A 91 -2.17 9.06 10.93
N VAL A 92 -0.87 8.97 11.16
CA VAL A 92 -0.08 7.73 11.14
C VAL A 92 0.65 7.57 12.46
N ASN A 93 0.73 6.34 12.98
CA ASN A 93 1.52 6.01 14.15
C ASN A 93 2.90 5.51 13.71
N VAL A 94 3.96 6.18 14.15
CA VAL A 94 5.34 5.89 13.72
C VAL A 94 5.97 4.68 14.41
N HIS A 95 5.31 4.08 15.41
CA HIS A 95 5.77 2.87 16.09
C HIS A 95 5.02 1.61 15.65
N THR A 96 3.70 1.71 15.44
CA THR A 96 2.87 0.54 15.08
C THR A 96 2.57 0.46 13.60
N GLY A 97 2.68 1.58 12.87
CA GLY A 97 2.22 1.70 11.48
C GLY A 97 0.71 1.81 11.33
N ALA A 98 -0.03 1.92 12.43
CA ALA A 98 -1.47 2.16 12.37
C ALA A 98 -1.76 3.53 11.72
N TYR A 99 -2.90 3.65 11.07
CA TYR A 99 -3.29 4.89 10.40
C TYR A 99 -4.81 5.11 10.44
N ARG A 100 -5.20 6.38 10.41
CA ARG A 100 -6.60 6.83 10.27
C ARG A 100 -6.64 8.15 9.54
N CYS A 101 -7.35 8.19 8.41
CA CYS A 101 -7.75 9.42 7.78
C CYS A 101 -9.08 9.90 8.38
N HIS A 102 -9.10 11.15 8.85
CA HIS A 102 -10.29 11.75 9.45
C HIS A 102 -11.29 12.28 8.42
N ALA A 103 -10.87 12.41 7.16
CA ALA A 103 -11.73 12.80 6.04
C ALA A 103 -12.35 11.57 5.35
N CYS A 104 -11.55 10.78 4.63
CA CYS A 104 -12.04 9.63 3.84
C CYS A 104 -12.23 8.32 4.64
N GLN A 105 -11.98 8.33 5.96
CA GLN A 105 -12.14 7.17 6.86
C GLN A 105 -11.25 5.96 6.57
N ALA A 106 -10.30 6.06 5.63
CA ALA A 106 -9.28 5.02 5.43
C ALA A 106 -8.54 4.75 6.74
N ALA A 107 -8.40 3.48 7.12
CA ALA A 107 -7.82 3.08 8.40
C ALA A 107 -7.22 1.67 8.34
N GLY A 108 -6.23 1.43 9.18
CA GLY A 108 -5.59 0.12 9.32
C GLY A 108 -4.62 0.08 10.49
N GLY A 109 -4.20 -1.13 10.87
CA GLY A 109 -3.42 -1.37 12.10
C GLY A 109 -1.91 -1.45 11.92
N ASP A 110 -1.40 -1.47 10.69
CA ASP A 110 0.03 -1.56 10.38
C ASP A 110 0.34 -1.12 8.94
N VAL A 111 1.64 -1.08 8.62
CA VAL A 111 2.15 -0.73 7.29
C VAL A 111 1.73 -1.72 6.19
N LEU A 112 1.45 -2.98 6.54
CA LEU A 112 0.95 -3.97 5.59
C LEU A 112 -0.48 -3.62 5.15
N ALA A 113 -1.36 -3.31 6.10
CA ALA A 113 -2.72 -2.84 5.84
C ALA A 113 -2.70 -1.57 4.99
N PHE A 114 -1.80 -0.63 5.33
CA PHE A 114 -1.62 0.59 4.56
C PHE A 114 -1.23 0.30 3.11
N HIS A 115 -0.18 -0.50 2.91
CA HIS A 115 0.32 -0.86 1.59
C HIS A 115 -0.75 -1.58 0.77
N ARG A 116 -1.50 -2.51 1.38
CA ARG A 116 -2.60 -3.21 0.73
C ARG A 116 -3.72 -2.26 0.31
N GLN A 117 -4.11 -1.32 1.17
CA GLN A 117 -5.15 -0.35 0.83
C GLN A 117 -4.71 0.59 -0.29
N GLN A 118 -3.44 1.02 -0.26
CA GLN A 118 -2.88 1.94 -1.25
C GLN A 118 -2.76 1.29 -2.64
N THR A 119 -2.30 0.04 -2.69
CA THR A 119 -1.99 -0.66 -3.95
C THR A 119 -3.13 -1.54 -4.45
N GLY A 120 -4.01 -1.99 -3.56
CA GLY A 120 -4.98 -3.05 -3.83
C GLY A 120 -4.38 -4.45 -3.85
N ALA A 121 -3.13 -4.62 -3.40
CA ALA A 121 -2.44 -5.92 -3.40
C ALA A 121 -3.12 -6.96 -2.48
N SER A 122 -2.98 -8.23 -2.86
CA SER A 122 -3.31 -9.35 -1.99
C SER A 122 -2.43 -9.33 -0.74
N PHE A 123 -2.80 -10.10 0.30
CA PHE A 123 -2.00 -10.18 1.52
C PHE A 123 -0.58 -10.69 1.25
N ILE A 124 -0.44 -11.77 0.47
CA ILE A 124 0.85 -12.40 0.17
C ILE A 124 1.71 -11.47 -0.69
N ASP A 125 1.13 -10.84 -1.71
CA ASP A 125 1.89 -9.94 -2.59
C ASP A 125 2.38 -8.70 -1.83
N ALA A 126 1.53 -8.16 -0.94
CA ALA A 126 1.94 -7.06 -0.07
C ALA A 126 3.03 -7.49 0.93
N ALA A 127 2.91 -8.67 1.53
CA ALA A 127 3.94 -9.19 2.42
C ALA A 127 5.29 -9.37 1.70
N LYS A 128 5.28 -9.93 0.48
CA LYS A 128 6.48 -10.05 -0.36
C LYS A 128 7.06 -8.69 -0.73
N ALA A 129 6.22 -7.75 -1.14
CA ALA A 129 6.64 -6.40 -1.50
C ALA A 129 7.29 -5.65 -0.33
N LEU A 130 6.85 -5.92 0.90
CA LEU A 130 7.41 -5.35 2.12
C LEU A 130 8.55 -6.17 2.72
N GLY A 131 9.01 -7.24 2.06
CA GLY A 131 10.08 -8.11 2.58
C GLY A 131 9.67 -8.98 3.78
N ALA A 132 8.39 -9.03 4.10
CA ALA A 132 7.83 -9.74 5.25
C ALA A 132 7.34 -11.17 4.92
N TRP A 133 7.83 -11.75 3.82
CA TRP A 133 7.49 -13.11 3.38
C TRP A 133 8.74 -13.98 3.31
N GLU A 134 8.84 -14.96 4.21
CA GLU A 134 9.95 -15.90 4.26
C GLU A 134 9.59 -17.16 3.46
N VAL A 135 10.40 -17.52 2.46
CA VAL A 135 10.25 -18.77 1.72
C VAL A 135 10.86 -19.89 2.54
N GLN A 136 10.11 -20.97 2.76
CA GLN A 136 10.65 -22.15 3.43
C GLN A 136 11.50 -22.92 2.43
N HIS A 137 12.82 -22.95 2.67
CA HIS A 137 13.70 -23.89 2.00
C HIS A 137 13.65 -25.21 2.78
N GLY A 138 13.07 -26.23 2.17
CA GLY A 138 13.08 -27.60 2.69
C GLY A 138 14.41 -28.29 2.47
#